data_AF-A0A226D8E4-F1
#
_entry.id   AF-A0A226D8E4-F1
#
_cell.length_a   1.000
_cell.length_b   1.000
_cell.length_c   1.000
_cell.angle_alpha   90.00
_cell.angle_beta   90.00
_cell.angle_gamma   90.00
#
_symmetry.space_group_name_H-M   'P 1'
#
loop_
_entity.id
_entity.type
_entity.pdbx_description
1 polymer ?
#
loop_
_entity_poly.entity_id
_entity_poly.type
_entity_poly.pdbx_seq_one_letter_code
_entity_poly.pdbx_strand_id
1 'polypeptide(L)'
;MENIIIGNKTITVEEIGEIAGKVKTPALSSDPIFVERIKKGPLLVEKLLKERHVIYGVNTGVGENCGAFVTPELTAVLPSHVIRFHGCALGRFFTEEETRAIMTARYN
;
A
#
# COMPACT_ATOMS: atom_id res chain seq x y z
N MET A 1 0.04 -25.45 8.76
CA MET A 1 -0.99 -24.51 8.27
C MET A 1 -0.70 -24.31 6.79
N GLU A 2 -1.71 -24.46 5.93
CA GLU A 2 -1.54 -24.27 4.49
C GLU A 2 -1.38 -22.79 4.15
N ASN A 3 -0.63 -22.47 3.10
CA ASN A 3 -0.37 -21.09 2.69
C ASN A 3 -1.33 -20.62 1.59
N ILE A 4 -1.77 -19.38 1.67
CA ILE A 4 -2.38 -18.65 0.54
C ILE A 4 -1.32 -17.75 -0.06
N ILE A 5 -1.02 -17.95 -1.35
CA ILE A 5 0.04 -17.21 -2.05
C ILE A 5 -0.52 -15.92 -2.66
N ILE A 6 -0.02 -14.78 -2.16
CA ILE A 6 -0.32 -13.43 -2.66
C ILE A 6 0.58 -13.11 -3.86
N GLY A 7 0.00 -12.65 -4.96
CA GLY A 7 0.75 -12.15 -6.13
C GLY A 7 0.64 -13.00 -7.40
N ASN A 8 0.23 -14.27 -7.27
CA ASN A 8 0.08 -15.20 -8.40
C ASN A 8 -1.35 -15.22 -8.99
N LYS A 9 -2.34 -14.82 -8.20
CA LYS A 9 -3.75 -14.73 -8.58
C LYS A 9 -4.43 -13.67 -7.72
N THR A 10 -5.63 -13.26 -8.13
CA THR A 10 -6.53 -12.51 -7.26
C THR A 10 -6.93 -13.37 -6.06
N ILE A 11 -6.72 -12.86 -4.86
CA ILE A 11 -7.20 -13.48 -3.62
C ILE A 11 -8.72 -13.30 -3.54
N THR A 12 -9.45 -14.38 -3.22
CA THR A 12 -10.92 -14.31 -3.07
C THR A 12 -11.33 -13.79 -1.68
N VAL A 13 -12.58 -13.39 -1.52
CA VAL A 13 -13.11 -12.94 -0.22
C VAL A 13 -13.08 -14.07 0.81
N GLU A 14 -13.30 -15.31 0.37
CA GLU A 14 -13.21 -16.50 1.21
C GLU A 14 -11.78 -16.72 1.71
N GLU A 15 -10.78 -16.60 0.83
CA GLU A 15 -9.36 -16.70 1.19
C GLU A 15 -8.93 -15.57 2.16
N ILE A 16 -9.48 -14.37 2.01
CA ILE A 16 -9.31 -13.28 2.99
C ILE A 16 -9.88 -13.69 4.34
N GLY A 17 -11.09 -14.30 4.36
CA GLY A 17 -11.72 -14.83 5.57
C GLY A 17 -10.89 -15.95 6.23
N GLU A 18 -10.31 -16.85 5.45
CA GLU A 18 -9.43 -17.91 5.96
C GLU A 18 -8.16 -17.35 6.62
N ILE A 19 -7.55 -16.30 6.05
CA ILE A 19 -6.41 -15.61 6.66
C ILE A 19 -6.84 -14.84 7.91
N ALA A 20 -7.97 -14.13 7.84
CA ALA A 20 -8.51 -13.38 8.95
C ALA A 20 -8.80 -14.30 10.15
N GLY A 21 -9.40 -15.47 9.91
CA GLY A 21 -9.67 -16.50 10.92
C GLY A 21 -8.46 -17.33 11.36
N LYS A 22 -7.25 -17.06 10.86
CA LYS A 22 -6.02 -17.85 11.11
C LYS A 22 -6.15 -19.34 10.71
N VAL A 23 -7.00 -19.65 9.72
CA VAL A 23 -7.15 -20.98 9.14
C VAL A 23 -5.99 -21.27 8.19
N LYS A 24 -5.56 -20.26 7.44
CA LYS A 24 -4.41 -20.31 6.53
C LYS A 24 -3.47 -19.13 6.75
N THR A 25 -2.21 -19.29 6.33
CA THR A 25 -1.17 -18.27 6.48
C THR A 25 -0.93 -17.56 5.14
N PRO A 26 -0.89 -16.22 5.09
CA PRO A 26 -0.51 -15.52 3.86
C PRO A 26 0.99 -15.66 3.61
N ALA A 27 1.38 -15.85 2.35
CA ALA A 27 2.77 -15.77 1.91
C ALA A 27 2.86 -15.01 0.59
N LEU A 28 3.88 -14.17 0.44
CA LEU A 28 4.15 -13.52 -0.85
C LEU A 28 4.70 -14.56 -1.84
N SER A 29 4.30 -14.44 -3.10
CA SER A 29 4.90 -15.23 -4.18
C SER A 29 6.40 -14.93 -4.31
N SER A 30 7.18 -15.99 -4.50
CA SER A 30 8.59 -15.92 -4.88
C SER A 30 8.80 -15.95 -6.39
N ASP A 31 7.74 -15.89 -7.20
CA ASP A 31 7.83 -15.84 -8.66
C ASP A 31 8.63 -14.59 -9.08
N PRO A 32 9.74 -14.74 -9.82
CA PRO A 32 10.51 -13.61 -10.32
C PRO A 32 9.67 -12.58 -11.10
N ILE A 33 8.65 -13.02 -11.85
CA ILE A 33 7.77 -12.13 -12.61
C ILE A 33 6.96 -11.23 -11.66
N PHE A 34 6.44 -11.79 -10.56
CA PHE A 34 5.72 -11.04 -9.53
C PHE A 34 6.65 -10.02 -8.85
N VAL A 35 7.84 -10.47 -8.45
CA VAL A 35 8.83 -9.61 -7.79
C VAL A 35 9.23 -8.44 -8.69
N GLU A 36 9.52 -8.70 -9.97
CA GLU A 36 9.87 -7.65 -10.93
C GLU A 36 8.69 -6.69 -11.20
N ARG A 37 7.44 -7.18 -11.18
CA ARG A 37 6.26 -6.32 -11.29
C ARG A 37 6.20 -5.29 -10.16
N ILE A 38 6.45 -5.70 -8.92
CA ILE A 38 6.45 -4.79 -7.76
C ILE A 38 7.57 -3.76 -7.86
N LYS A 39 8.78 -4.17 -8.28
CA LYS A 39 9.93 -3.26 -8.44
C LYS A 39 9.71 -2.16 -9.47
N LYS A 40 8.89 -2.37 -10.50
CA LYS A 40 8.59 -1.36 -11.52
C LYS A 40 7.93 -0.10 -10.96
N GLY A 41 7.16 -0.21 -9.88
CA GLY A 41 6.45 0.93 -9.28
C GLY A 41 7.39 2.03 -8.79
N PRO A 42 8.26 1.75 -7.79
CA PRO A 42 9.23 2.72 -7.30
C PRO A 42 10.17 3.25 -8.39
N LEU A 43 10.64 2.38 -9.30
CA LEU A 43 11.52 2.78 -10.39
C LEU A 43 10.86 3.79 -11.34
N LEU A 44 9.57 3.63 -11.62
CA LEU A 44 8.81 4.59 -12.43
C LEU A 44 8.69 5.94 -11.71
N VAL A 45 8.36 5.93 -10.42
CA VAL A 45 8.26 7.16 -9.61
C VAL A 45 9.60 7.91 -9.60
N GLU A 46 10.70 7.20 -9.36
CA GLU A 46 12.05 7.78 -9.38
C GLU A 46 12.40 8.40 -10.74
N LYS A 47 12.08 7.70 -11.83
CA LYS A 47 12.29 8.21 -13.20
C LYS A 47 11.52 9.51 -13.41
N LEU A 48 10.22 9.51 -13.11
CA LEU A 48 9.35 10.66 -13.32
C LEU A 48 9.80 11.89 -12.50
N LEU A 49 10.29 11.68 -11.28
CA LEU A 49 10.84 12.74 -10.45
C LEU A 49 12.13 13.34 -11.06
N LYS A 50 13.03 12.50 -11.59
CA LYS A 50 14.26 12.97 -12.28
C LYS A 50 13.96 13.77 -13.54
N GLU A 51 12.91 13.38 -14.28
CA GLU A 51 12.40 14.07 -15.45
C GLU A 51 11.58 15.33 -15.11
N ARG A 52 11.51 15.71 -13.82
CA ARG A 52 10.79 16.89 -13.30
C ARG A 52 9.28 16.89 -13.57
N HIS A 53 8.67 15.70 -13.67
CA HIS A 53 7.21 15.59 -13.74
C HIS A 53 6.56 15.97 -12.41
N VAL A 54 5.33 16.49 -12.51
CA VAL A 54 4.45 16.78 -11.37
C VAL A 54 3.58 15.55 -11.11
N ILE A 55 3.62 15.04 -9.88
CA ILE A 55 3.00 13.78 -9.49
C ILE A 55 2.16 14.01 -8.21
N TYR A 56 0.87 13.73 -8.32
CA TYR A 56 -0.10 13.87 -7.23
C TYR A 56 0.32 13.07 -5.98
N GLY A 57 0.40 13.73 -4.83
CA GLY A 57 0.75 13.11 -3.55
C GLY A 57 2.19 12.61 -3.42
N VAL A 58 3.06 12.92 -4.40
CA VAL A 58 4.50 12.62 -4.34
C VAL A 58 5.30 13.92 -4.21
N ASN A 59 5.24 14.81 -5.19
CA ASN A 59 5.86 16.15 -5.13
C ASN A 59 4.80 17.28 -5.19
N THR A 60 3.59 16.95 -4.77
CA THR A 60 2.47 17.86 -4.59
C THR A 60 1.76 17.55 -3.27
N GLY A 61 0.92 18.47 -2.80
CA GLY A 61 -0.03 18.16 -1.72
C GLY A 61 -1.08 17.12 -2.13
N VAL A 62 -1.91 16.73 -1.16
CA VAL A 62 -3.03 15.80 -1.35
C VAL A 62 -4.37 16.50 -1.07
N GLY A 63 -5.46 15.99 -1.65
CA GLY A 63 -6.80 16.55 -1.48
C GLY A 63 -6.91 17.97 -2.04
N GLU A 64 -7.48 18.88 -1.26
CA GLU A 64 -7.61 20.30 -1.63
C GLU A 64 -6.25 20.99 -1.89
N ASN A 65 -5.18 20.51 -1.24
CA ASN A 65 -3.82 21.06 -1.40
C ASN A 65 -3.07 20.50 -2.63
N CYS A 66 -3.74 19.81 -3.56
CA CYS A 66 -3.10 19.19 -4.73
C CYS A 66 -2.38 20.18 -5.66
N GLY A 67 -2.76 21.47 -5.63
CA GLY A 67 -2.10 22.53 -6.39
C GLY A 67 -0.78 23.02 -5.80
N ALA A 68 -0.45 22.63 -4.56
CA ALA A 68 0.79 23.05 -3.91
C ALA A 68 1.95 22.13 -4.28
N PHE A 69 3.05 22.72 -4.78
CA PHE A 69 4.30 22.00 -5.01
C PHE A 69 5.01 21.69 -3.70
N VAL A 70 5.53 20.48 -3.59
CA VAL A 70 6.37 20.03 -2.46
C VAL A 70 7.81 20.01 -2.92
N THR A 71 8.68 20.68 -2.17
CA THR A 71 10.10 20.76 -2.52
C THR A 71 10.78 19.40 -2.36
N PRO A 72 11.87 19.13 -3.09
CA PRO A 72 12.59 17.85 -2.99
C PRO A 72 13.00 17.48 -1.56
N GLU A 73 13.34 18.47 -0.72
CA GLU A 73 13.72 18.28 0.67
C GLU A 73 12.54 17.77 1.52
N LEU A 74 11.31 18.14 1.17
CA LEU A 74 10.09 17.75 1.87
C LEU A 74 9.42 16.50 1.29
N THR A 75 9.72 16.14 0.04
CA THR A 75 9.17 14.94 -0.63
C THR A 75 9.39 13.66 0.19
N ALA A 76 10.58 13.51 0.79
CA ALA A 76 10.90 12.31 1.58
C ALA A 76 10.07 12.20 2.89
N VAL A 77 9.68 13.33 3.49
CA VAL A 77 8.91 13.35 4.75
C VAL A 77 7.40 13.46 4.52
N LEU A 78 6.97 13.89 3.34
CA LEU A 78 5.56 14.09 2.99
C LEU A 78 4.67 12.87 3.31
N PRO A 79 5.02 11.61 2.97
CA PRO A 79 4.16 10.46 3.30
C PRO A 79 3.88 10.34 4.79
N SER A 80 4.85 10.67 5.65
CA SER A 80 4.66 10.64 7.10
C SER A 80 3.70 11.72 7.58
N HIS A 81 3.70 12.90 6.96
CA HIS A 81 2.74 13.96 7.26
C HIS A 81 1.34 13.57 6.81
N VAL A 82 1.20 12.98 5.62
CA VAL A 82 -0.10 12.51 5.10
C VAL A 82 -0.72 11.49 6.05
N ILE A 83 0.05 10.48 6.50
CA ILE A 83 -0.44 9.46 7.44
C ILE A 83 -0.89 10.09 8.77
N ARG A 84 -0.08 11.00 9.34
CA ARG A 84 -0.42 11.67 10.61
C ARG A 84 -1.67 12.54 10.48
N PHE A 85 -1.80 13.29 9.39
CA PHE A 85 -2.95 14.15 9.15
C PHE A 85 -4.24 13.34 8.92
N HIS A 86 -4.17 12.21 8.22
CA HIS A 86 -5.32 11.34 7.94
C HIS A 86 -5.58 10.28 9.04
N GLY A 87 -4.80 10.29 10.12
CA GLY A 87 -5.01 9.44 11.31
C GLY A 87 -6.20 9.89 12.17
N CYS A 88 -7.33 10.25 11.53
CA CYS A 88 -8.50 10.88 12.15
C CYS A 88 -9.66 9.91 12.40
N ALA A 89 -9.40 8.60 12.38
CA ALA A 89 -10.42 7.59 12.64
C ALA A 89 -11.00 7.73 14.06
N LEU A 90 -12.32 7.53 14.19
CA LEU A 90 -13.07 7.59 15.44
C LEU A 90 -13.86 6.29 15.64
N GLY A 91 -14.29 6.04 16.88
CA GLY A 91 -15.11 4.88 17.24
C GLY A 91 -14.28 3.70 17.78
N ARG A 92 -14.80 2.49 17.62
CA ARG A 92 -14.13 1.28 18.14
C ARG A 92 -12.91 0.93 17.29
N PHE A 93 -11.92 0.33 17.93
CA PHE A 93 -10.84 -0.33 17.20
C PHE A 93 -11.36 -1.55 16.45
N PHE A 94 -10.71 -1.86 15.33
CA PHE A 94 -10.87 -3.14 14.66
C PHE A 94 -10.32 -4.26 15.53
N THR A 95 -10.98 -5.42 15.50
CA THR A 95 -10.45 -6.63 16.12
C THR A 95 -9.20 -7.10 15.36
N GLU A 96 -8.44 -8.04 15.92
CA GLU A 96 -7.29 -8.59 15.20
C GLU A 96 -7.71 -9.28 13.88
N GLU A 97 -8.88 -9.91 13.87
CA GLU A 97 -9.44 -10.58 12.69
C GLU A 97 -9.79 -9.58 11.60
N GLU A 98 -10.50 -8.50 11.94
CA GLU A 98 -10.82 -7.41 11.03
C GLU A 98 -9.54 -6.75 10.49
N THR A 99 -8.55 -6.55 11.36
CA THR A 99 -7.25 -5.98 10.98
C THR A 99 -6.52 -6.87 9.99
N ARG A 100 -6.49 -8.19 10.21
CA ARG A 100 -5.91 -9.15 9.24
C ARG A 100 -6.64 -9.10 7.91
N ALA A 101 -7.97 -9.04 7.90
CA ALA A 101 -8.75 -8.93 6.67
C ALA A 101 -8.40 -7.64 5.89
N ILE A 102 -8.34 -6.49 6.57
CA ILE A 102 -7.97 -5.19 5.97
C ILE A 102 -6.56 -5.25 5.38
N MET A 103 -5.59 -5.78 6.14
CA MET A 103 -4.21 -5.91 5.68
C MET A 103 -4.11 -6.82 4.46
N THR A 104 -4.74 -8.01 4.48
CA THR A 104 -4.73 -8.94 3.35
C THR A 104 -5.36 -8.31 2.10
N ALA A 105 -6.50 -7.63 2.24
CA ALA A 105 -7.15 -6.94 1.11
C ALA A 105 -6.25 -5.85 0.51
N ARG A 106 -5.39 -5.20 1.31
CA ARG A 106 -4.44 -4.18 0.85
C ARG A 106 -3.22 -4.77 0.14
N TYR A 107 -2.82 -6.00 0.46
CA TYR A 107 -1.67 -6.69 -0.13
C TYR A 107 -1.97 -7.41 -1.45
N ASN A 108 -3.25 -7.70 -1.73
CA ASN A 108 -3.71 -8.34 -2.97
C ASN A 108 -3.40 -7.51 -4.23
#